data_AF-A0A1D2AAI5-F1
#
_entry.id   AF-A0A1D2AAI5-F1
#
_cell.length_a   1.000
_cell.length_b   1.000
_cell.length_c   1.000
_cell.angle_alpha   90.00
_cell.angle_beta   90.00
_cell.angle_gamma   90.00
#
_symmetry.space_group_name_H-M   'P 1'
#
loop_
_entity.id
_entity.type
_entity.pdbx_description
1 polymer ?
#
loop_
_entity_poly.entity_id
_entity_poly.type
_entity_poly.pdbx_seq_one_letter_code
_entity_poly.pdbx_strand_id
1 'polypeptide(L)'
;AYNEKHNEANGEGGRDGETHNLSWNCGEEGPTRDPGVAGLRARQARNHAAALLLAQGVPMLVQGDECGHSKGGNNNTYCHDSPLNWLDWRAASADEGGLARFVRALLALRAAHPALREKGWRGGG
;
A
#
# COMPACT_ATOMS: atom_id res chain seq x y z
N ALA A 1 -6.16 4.56 5.22
CA ALA A 1 -7.41 4.15 5.90
C ALA A 1 -7.41 4.47 7.39
N TYR A 2 -6.25 4.79 7.97
CA TYR A 2 -6.10 5.13 9.39
C TYR A 2 -5.24 6.39 9.50
N ASN A 3 -5.62 7.32 10.36
CA ASN A 3 -4.81 8.47 10.74
C ASN A 3 -3.89 8.10 11.91
N GLU A 4 -4.43 7.34 12.87
CA GLU A 4 -3.71 6.93 14.07
C GLU A 4 -3.29 5.46 13.98
N LYS A 5 -2.27 5.09 14.74
CA LYS A 5 -1.84 3.68 14.88
C LYS A 5 -2.76 2.94 15.87
N HIS A 6 -3.07 1.69 15.55
CA HIS A 6 -3.88 0.78 16.38
C HIS A 6 -3.05 -0.46 16.74
N ASN A 7 -2.09 -0.26 17.66
CA ASN A 7 -1.08 -1.25 18.04
C ASN A 7 -1.40 -1.97 19.36
N GLU A 8 -2.63 -1.86 19.87
CA GLU A 8 -3.03 -2.37 21.19
C GLU A 8 -2.77 -3.88 21.32
N ALA A 9 -2.93 -4.61 20.21
CA ALA A 9 -2.66 -6.04 20.13
C ALA A 9 -1.19 -6.43 20.37
N ASN A 10 -0.26 -5.47 20.37
CA ASN A 10 1.16 -5.72 20.63
C ASN A 10 1.47 -5.82 22.14
N GLY A 11 0.53 -5.41 23.01
CA GLY A 11 0.69 -5.49 24.47
C GLY A 11 1.46 -4.33 25.10
N GLU A 12 1.91 -3.36 24.32
CA GLU A 12 2.67 -2.19 24.79
C GLU A 12 1.80 -0.94 25.03
N GLY A 13 0.48 -1.10 25.06
CA GLY A 13 -0.47 0.00 25.28
C GLY A 13 -0.39 1.10 24.22
N GLY A 14 -0.12 0.73 22.96
CA GLY A 14 -0.06 1.66 21.82
C GLY A 14 1.18 2.56 21.79
N ARG A 15 2.19 2.33 22.63
CA ARG A 15 3.40 3.17 22.68
C ARG A 15 4.37 2.86 21.54
N ASP A 16 4.40 1.63 21.09
CA ASP A 16 5.29 1.14 20.03
C ASP A 16 4.86 1.60 18.64
N GLY A 17 5.78 1.59 17.67
CA GLY A 17 5.54 2.01 16.28
C GLY A 17 5.60 3.53 16.05
N GLU A 18 5.65 3.92 14.77
CA GLU A 18 5.77 5.31 14.33
C GLU A 18 4.51 6.13 14.66
N THR A 19 4.70 7.36 15.16
CA THR A 19 3.59 8.27 15.50
C THR A 19 3.21 9.15 14.31
N HIS A 20 4.19 9.61 13.52
CA HIS A 20 3.95 10.51 12.39
C HIS A 20 3.91 9.76 11.05
N ASN A 21 2.82 9.03 10.81
CA ASN A 21 2.68 8.14 9.64
C ASN A 21 2.42 8.86 8.29
N LEU A 22 2.20 10.19 8.32
CA LEU A 22 1.80 10.99 7.15
C LEU A 22 0.60 10.39 6.38
N SER A 23 -0.29 9.70 7.11
CA SER A 23 -1.41 8.98 6.56
C SER A 23 -2.69 9.83 6.56
N TRP A 24 -3.63 9.45 5.69
CA TRP A 24 -4.97 10.01 5.69
C TRP A 24 -6.01 8.88 5.56
N ASN A 25 -7.00 8.90 6.44
CA ASN A 25 -8.06 7.90 6.49
C ASN A 25 -9.12 8.06 5.39
N CYS A 26 -9.07 9.17 4.64
CA CYS A 26 -9.96 9.54 3.54
C CYS A 26 -11.40 9.89 3.98
N GLY A 27 -11.63 10.19 5.27
CA GLY A 27 -12.89 10.69 5.80
C GLY A 27 -13.40 9.92 7.03
N GLU A 28 -13.12 8.61 7.11
CA GLU A 28 -13.55 7.74 8.21
C GLU A 28 -12.37 6.88 8.66
N GLU A 29 -12.24 6.58 9.95
CA GLU A 29 -11.17 5.77 10.50
C GLU A 29 -11.50 4.28 10.37
N GLY A 30 -10.61 3.48 9.77
CA GLY A 30 -10.80 2.03 9.66
C GLY A 30 -11.82 1.57 8.61
N PRO A 31 -12.36 0.34 8.70
CA PRO A 31 -13.31 -0.20 7.73
C PRO A 31 -14.55 0.69 7.60
N THR A 32 -15.02 0.93 6.38
CA THR A 32 -16.14 1.83 6.08
C THR A 32 -17.16 1.15 5.17
N ARG A 33 -18.43 1.56 5.31
CA ARG A 33 -19.52 1.23 4.37
C ARG A 33 -19.88 2.40 3.45
N ASP A 34 -19.26 3.56 3.64
CA ASP A 34 -19.47 4.72 2.77
C ASP A 34 -18.80 4.46 1.41
N PRO A 35 -19.58 4.38 0.32
CA PRO A 35 -19.04 4.13 -1.02
C PRO A 35 -18.12 5.27 -1.50
N GLY A 36 -18.33 6.51 -1.04
CA GLY A 36 -17.49 7.66 -1.35
C GLY A 36 -16.09 7.52 -0.74
N VAL A 37 -16.01 7.15 0.55
CA VAL A 37 -14.74 6.89 1.24
C VAL A 37 -14.03 5.67 0.64
N ALA A 38 -14.75 4.57 0.41
CA ALA A 38 -14.19 3.37 -0.20
C ALA A 38 -13.62 3.64 -1.61
N GLY A 39 -14.37 4.37 -2.45
CA GLY A 39 -13.93 4.78 -3.79
C GLY A 39 -12.70 5.69 -3.76
N LEU A 40 -12.66 6.65 -2.81
CA LEU A 40 -11.51 7.52 -2.61
C LEU A 40 -10.26 6.74 -2.19
N ARG A 41 -10.37 5.80 -1.25
CA ARG A 41 -9.26 4.93 -0.83
C ARG A 41 -8.74 4.07 -1.97
N ALA A 42 -9.62 3.48 -2.76
CA ALA A 42 -9.24 2.70 -3.94
C ALA A 42 -8.49 3.55 -4.98
N ARG A 43 -8.87 4.82 -5.16
CA ARG A 43 -8.12 5.78 -5.99
C ARG A 43 -6.74 6.10 -5.39
N GLN A 44 -6.68 6.39 -4.08
CA GLN A 44 -5.42 6.72 -3.42
C GLN A 44 -4.42 5.56 -3.49
N ALA A 45 -4.85 4.30 -3.33
CA ALA A 45 -3.96 3.14 -3.50
C ALA A 45 -3.31 3.12 -4.89
N ARG A 46 -4.10 3.37 -5.94
CA ARG A 46 -3.60 3.44 -7.33
C ARG A 46 -2.67 4.63 -7.56
N ASN A 47 -2.95 5.78 -6.95
CA ASN A 47 -2.09 6.97 -7.02
C ASN A 47 -0.71 6.70 -6.42
N HIS A 48 -0.63 6.05 -5.26
CA HIS A 48 0.66 5.71 -4.63
C HIS A 48 1.42 4.66 -5.44
N ALA A 49 0.73 3.62 -5.93
CA ALA A 49 1.34 2.61 -6.81
C ALA A 49 1.90 3.25 -8.09
N ALA A 50 1.16 4.18 -8.71
CA ALA A 50 1.61 4.91 -9.88
C ALA A 50 2.82 5.81 -9.57
N ALA A 51 2.78 6.57 -8.48
CA ALA A 51 3.88 7.43 -8.07
C ALA A 51 5.17 6.61 -7.84
N LEU A 52 5.08 5.45 -7.17
CA LEU A 52 6.21 4.55 -6.96
C LEU A 52 6.74 3.95 -8.26
N LEU A 53 5.86 3.36 -9.08
CA LEU A 53 6.26 2.56 -10.24
C LEU A 53 6.58 3.40 -11.47
N LEU A 54 6.20 4.68 -11.51
CA LEU A 54 6.52 5.60 -12.60
C LEU A 54 7.63 6.60 -12.24
N ALA A 55 8.08 6.62 -10.98
CA ALA A 55 9.26 7.39 -10.60
C ALA A 55 10.55 6.79 -11.17
N GLN A 56 11.59 7.63 -11.27
CA GLN A 56 12.96 7.18 -11.54
C GLN A 56 13.52 6.41 -10.35
N GLY A 57 14.49 5.52 -10.61
CA GLY A 57 15.16 4.69 -9.59
C GLY A 57 14.71 3.24 -9.59
N VAL A 58 14.85 2.56 -8.44
CA VAL A 58 14.48 1.15 -8.27
C VAL A 58 13.33 1.08 -7.27
N PRO A 59 12.09 0.79 -7.70
CA PRO A 59 10.95 0.71 -6.80
C PRO A 59 11.00 -0.56 -5.95
N MET A 60 10.46 -0.47 -4.74
CA MET A 60 10.28 -1.61 -3.84
C MET A 60 8.81 -1.66 -3.41
N LEU A 61 8.18 -2.83 -3.58
CA LEU A 61 6.82 -3.09 -3.12
C LEU A 61 6.85 -3.88 -1.82
N VAL A 62 5.99 -3.51 -0.87
CA VAL A 62 5.75 -4.30 0.34
C VAL A 62 4.84 -5.46 -0.01
N GLN A 63 5.10 -6.63 0.56
CA GLN A 63 4.28 -7.82 0.34
C GLN A 63 2.81 -7.55 0.64
N GLY A 64 1.93 -7.85 -0.32
CA GLY A 64 0.48 -7.77 -0.17
C GLY A 64 -0.11 -6.39 -0.52
N ASP A 65 0.71 -5.34 -0.64
CA ASP A 65 0.23 -4.01 -1.06
C ASP A 65 -0.39 -4.05 -2.46
N GLU A 66 0.10 -4.94 -3.33
CA GLU A 66 -0.45 -5.14 -4.67
C GLU A 66 -1.91 -5.63 -4.66
N CYS A 67 -2.36 -6.22 -3.55
CA CYS A 67 -3.71 -6.73 -3.35
C CYS A 67 -4.48 -5.95 -2.27
N GLY A 68 -3.91 -4.89 -1.71
CA GLY A 68 -4.55 -4.09 -0.65
C GLY A 68 -4.58 -4.78 0.71
N HIS A 69 -3.52 -5.54 1.05
CA HIS A 69 -3.36 -6.18 2.36
C HIS A 69 -3.55 -5.19 3.51
N SER A 70 -4.21 -5.62 4.59
CA SER A 70 -4.53 -4.78 5.73
C SER A 70 -4.08 -5.43 7.03
N LYS A 71 -3.45 -4.61 7.88
CA LYS A 71 -3.04 -4.96 9.24
C LYS A 71 -3.97 -4.37 10.31
N GLY A 72 -5.17 -3.93 9.90
CA GLY A 72 -6.17 -3.39 10.82
C GLY A 72 -5.77 -2.08 11.50
N GLY A 73 -4.85 -1.30 10.93
CA GLY A 73 -4.33 -0.07 11.54
C GLY A 73 -3.11 -0.28 12.43
N ASN A 74 -2.69 -1.53 12.65
CA ASN A 74 -1.44 -1.83 13.33
C ASN A 74 -0.25 -1.53 12.39
N ASN A 75 0.57 -0.54 12.75
CA ASN A 75 1.73 -0.13 11.95
C ASN A 75 3.05 -0.79 12.40
N ASN A 76 3.00 -1.67 13.40
CA ASN A 76 4.18 -2.32 13.96
C ASN A 76 3.89 -3.79 14.31
N THR A 77 3.62 -4.63 13.30
CA THR A 77 3.21 -6.03 13.51
C THR A 77 4.37 -6.99 13.80
N TYR A 78 5.44 -6.55 14.47
CA TYR A 78 6.67 -7.33 14.62
C TYR A 78 6.50 -8.64 15.41
N CYS A 79 5.56 -8.67 16.36
CA CYS A 79 5.35 -9.80 17.28
C CYS A 79 4.22 -10.75 16.87
N HIS A 80 3.63 -10.58 15.67
CA HIS A 80 2.47 -11.35 15.23
C HIS A 80 2.86 -12.44 14.24
N ASP A 81 2.80 -13.71 14.65
CA ASP A 81 2.70 -14.84 13.73
C ASP A 81 1.23 -15.19 13.51
N SER A 82 0.57 -14.40 12.66
CA SER A 82 -0.87 -14.48 12.44
C SER A 82 -1.25 -13.96 11.04
N PRO A 83 -2.52 -14.10 10.62
CA PRO A 83 -3.01 -13.55 9.36
C PRO A 83 -2.71 -12.07 9.12
N LEU A 84 -2.37 -11.28 10.15
CA LEU A 84 -1.89 -9.90 9.99
C LEU A 84 -0.61 -9.82 9.13
N ASN A 85 0.28 -10.80 9.20
CA ASN A 85 1.54 -10.84 8.47
C ASN A 85 1.58 -11.91 7.38
N TRP A 86 0.51 -12.70 7.23
CA TRP A 86 0.43 -13.72 6.18
C TRP A 86 -0.19 -13.12 4.92
N LEU A 87 0.29 -13.58 3.76
CA LEU A 87 -0.33 -13.22 2.48
C LEU A 87 -1.63 -14.00 2.29
N ASP A 88 -2.76 -13.29 2.24
CA ASP A 88 -4.06 -13.90 1.95
C ASP A 88 -4.25 -14.12 0.44
N TRP A 89 -3.84 -15.31 -0.03
CA TRP A 89 -3.98 -15.72 -1.42
C TRP A 89 -5.42 -15.79 -1.90
N ARG A 90 -6.39 -16.03 -1.00
CA ARG A 90 -7.81 -16.08 -1.39
C ARG A 90 -8.31 -14.69 -1.71
N ALA A 91 -7.97 -13.72 -0.86
CA ALA A 91 -8.28 -12.31 -1.10
C ALA A 91 -7.58 -11.80 -2.38
N ALA A 92 -6.30 -12.12 -2.56
CA ALA A 92 -5.54 -11.76 -3.76
C ALA A 92 -6.17 -12.31 -5.05
N SER A 93 -6.68 -13.54 -5.02
CA SER A 93 -7.30 -14.17 -6.18
C SER A 93 -8.73 -13.67 -6.44
N ALA A 94 -9.42 -13.17 -5.42
CA ALA A 94 -10.77 -12.64 -5.56
C ALA A 94 -10.81 -11.27 -6.26
N ASP A 95 -9.72 -10.50 -6.24
CA ASP A 95 -9.62 -9.17 -6.87
C ASP A 95 -8.95 -9.20 -8.26
N GLU A 96 -9.27 -10.21 -9.08
CA GLU A 96 -8.63 -10.42 -10.40
C GLU A 96 -8.72 -9.20 -11.33
N GLY A 97 -9.77 -8.38 -11.18
CA GLY A 97 -10.00 -7.15 -11.95
C GLY A 97 -9.48 -5.85 -11.32
N GLY A 98 -9.11 -5.85 -10.04
CA GLY A 98 -8.91 -4.64 -9.25
C GLY A 98 -7.46 -4.17 -9.14
N LEU A 99 -6.97 -4.01 -7.91
CA LEU A 99 -5.69 -3.38 -7.64
C LEU A 99 -4.52 -4.23 -8.16
N ALA A 100 -4.58 -5.55 -7.98
CA ALA A 100 -3.54 -6.46 -8.44
C ALA A 100 -3.33 -6.38 -9.95
N ARG A 101 -4.43 -6.35 -10.72
CA ARG A 101 -4.38 -6.14 -12.18
C ARG A 101 -3.76 -4.79 -12.55
N PHE A 102 -4.12 -3.73 -11.83
CA PHE A 102 -3.58 -2.39 -12.05
C PHE A 102 -2.06 -2.34 -11.79
N VAL A 103 -1.59 -2.89 -10.68
CA VAL A 103 -0.16 -2.96 -10.34
C VAL A 103 0.60 -3.80 -11.37
N ARG A 104 0.06 -4.95 -11.79
CA ARG A 104 0.64 -5.75 -12.88
C ARG A 104 0.78 -4.96 -14.17
N ALA A 105 -0.23 -4.16 -14.54
CA ALA A 105 -0.16 -3.31 -15.72
C ALA A 105 0.92 -2.23 -15.60
N LEU A 106 1.07 -1.58 -14.44
CA LEU A 106 2.14 -0.62 -14.19
C LEU A 106 3.54 -1.24 -14.25
N LEU A 107 3.72 -2.45 -13.71
CA LEU A 107 4.98 -3.18 -13.80
C LEU A 107 5.34 -3.52 -15.26
N ALA A 108 4.35 -3.99 -16.03
CA ALA A 108 4.54 -4.26 -17.45
C ALA A 108 4.89 -2.98 -18.23
N LEU A 109 4.21 -1.87 -17.95
CA LEU A 109 4.49 -0.56 -18.51
C LEU A 109 5.94 -0.13 -18.18
N ARG A 110 6.34 -0.18 -16.91
CA ARG A 110 7.71 0.16 -16.48
C ARG A 110 8.76 -0.69 -17.18
N ALA A 111 8.52 -1.99 -17.33
CA ALA A 111 9.43 -2.89 -18.02
C ALA A 111 9.58 -2.53 -19.50
N ALA A 112 8.48 -2.18 -20.16
CA ALA A 112 8.44 -1.81 -21.58
C ALA A 112 9.05 -0.44 -21.88
N HIS A 113 9.16 0.46 -20.90
CA HIS A 113 9.70 1.81 -21.10
C HIS A 113 11.07 2.01 -20.43
N PRO A 114 12.19 1.94 -21.18
CA PRO A 114 13.54 2.17 -20.65
C PRO A 114 13.72 3.52 -19.95
N ALA A 115 12.98 4.55 -20.38
CA ALA A 115 13.00 5.88 -19.79
C ALA A 115 12.63 5.89 -18.29
N LEU A 116 11.93 4.88 -17.79
CA LEU A 116 11.58 4.73 -16.37
C LEU A 116 12.66 3.97 -15.57
N ARG A 117 13.69 3.45 -16.23
CA ARG A 117 14.72 2.57 -15.64
C ARG A 117 16.13 3.10 -15.92
N GLU A 118 16.26 4.41 -16.10
CA GLU A 118 17.54 5.05 -16.40
C GLU A 118 18.52 4.84 -15.25
N LYS A 119 19.78 4.51 -15.60
CA LYS A 119 20.85 4.24 -14.63
C LYS A 119 21.60 5.50 -14.18
N GLY A 120 21.25 6.65 -14.74
CA GLY A 120 21.92 7.91 -14.46
C GLY A 120 20.99 9.10 -14.66
N TRP A 121 21.35 10.22 -14.06
CA TRP A 121 20.66 11.48 -14.26
C TRP A 121 20.87 11.95 -15.71
N ARG A 122 19.78 12.20 -16.44
CA ARG A 122 19.85 12.95 -17.69
C ARG A 122 20.03 14.41 -17.31
N GLY A 123 21.28 14.88 -17.33
CA GLY A 123 21.61 16.29 -17.19
C GLY A 123 20.72 17.13 -18.09
N GLY A 124 20.10 18.16 -17.54
CA GLY A 124 19.33 19.13 -18.30
C GLY A 124 20.22 19.71 -19.41
N GLY A 125 19.68 19.75 -20.64
CA GLY A 125 20.27 20.52 -21.73
C GLY A 125 20.12 22.02 -21.50
#